data_AF-A0A850WV98-F1
#
_entry.id   AF-A0A850WV98-F1
#
_cell.length_a   1.000
_cell.length_b   1.000
_cell.length_c   1.000
_cell.angle_alpha   90.00
_cell.angle_beta   90.00
_cell.angle_gamma   90.00
#
_symmetry.space_group_name_H-M   'P 1'
#
loop_
_entity.id
_entity.type
_entity.pdbx_description
1 polymer ?
#
loop_
_entity_poly.entity_id
_entity_poly.type
_entity_poly.pdbx_seq_one_letter_code
_entity_poly.pdbx_strand_id
1 'polypeptide(L)'
;ELGLMEFVPYLDRPPSPLEFYREWVSPNRPCIIRNAISHWPALEKWTLAYLRDVVGAKVVSVAVTPNGYADAVFQDRFVMPEERQMPFMDFLDIVEKKVTSPNVFYVQKQCSNLTKEFPELVCDVQPDIPWMSEALGKKPDAVNFWLGESAAVTSLHKDHYENLYCVISGEKHFLLHPPSDRPLISYELYQPATYHVSEDGSFEVVDERSADKVPWIPLDPLNPNLEKYPDYAQAKPLQCTVKAGEMLYLPSLWFHHVQQSHGCIAVNYWYDMEYDLKYSYYQLLDSLTKAMETA
;
A
#
# COMPACT_ATOMS: atom_id res chain seq x y z
N GLU A 1 -5.60 5.87 -29.89
CA GLU A 1 -6.39 6.33 -28.73
C GLU A 1 -5.61 5.97 -27.47
N LEU A 2 -4.98 6.95 -26.82
CA LEU A 2 -4.47 6.78 -25.45
C LEU A 2 -5.69 6.77 -24.52
N GLY A 3 -6.51 5.71 -24.63
CA GLY A 3 -7.73 5.56 -23.86
C GLY A 3 -7.36 5.40 -22.39
N LEU A 4 -7.74 6.40 -21.59
CA LEU A 4 -7.84 6.25 -20.14
C LEU A 4 -8.60 4.96 -19.87
N MET A 5 -7.95 4.01 -19.20
CA MET A 5 -8.59 2.74 -18.85
C MET A 5 -9.85 3.05 -18.04
N GLU A 6 -10.96 2.37 -18.34
CA GLU A 6 -12.21 2.49 -17.56
C GLU A 6 -12.27 1.47 -16.41
N PHE A 7 -11.47 0.41 -16.50
CA PHE A 7 -11.38 -0.65 -15.50
C PHE A 7 -9.97 -1.26 -15.49
N VAL A 8 -9.62 -1.92 -14.38
CA VAL A 8 -8.38 -2.71 -14.28
C VAL A 8 -8.58 -4.08 -14.95
N PRO A 9 -7.86 -4.40 -16.03
CA PRO A 9 -8.03 -5.64 -16.78
C PRO A 9 -7.42 -6.83 -16.05
N TYR A 10 -7.90 -8.02 -16.40
CA TYR A 10 -7.42 -9.29 -15.86
C TYR A 10 -6.57 -10.04 -16.89
N LEU A 11 -5.53 -10.70 -16.39
CA LEU A 11 -4.75 -11.71 -17.10
C LEU A 11 -5.04 -13.06 -16.45
N ASP A 12 -5.41 -14.07 -17.24
CA ASP A 12 -5.74 -15.41 -16.71
C ASP A 12 -4.51 -16.23 -16.32
N ARG A 13 -3.30 -15.78 -16.68
CA ARG A 13 -2.03 -16.43 -16.40
C ARG A 13 -0.90 -15.41 -16.26
N PRO A 14 0.25 -15.80 -15.66
CA PRO A 14 1.48 -15.04 -15.75
C PRO A 14 1.86 -14.69 -17.19
N PRO A 15 2.17 -13.42 -17.48
CA PRO A 15 2.68 -13.00 -18.77
C PRO A 15 4.14 -13.44 -18.95
N SER A 16 4.60 -13.50 -20.20
CA SER A 16 6.05 -13.61 -20.45
C SER A 16 6.75 -12.28 -20.07
N PRO A 17 8.06 -12.27 -19.74
CA PRO A 17 8.78 -11.05 -19.39
C PRO A 17 8.65 -9.94 -20.44
N LEU A 18 8.81 -10.27 -21.72
CA LEU A 18 8.68 -9.34 -22.84
C LEU A 18 7.24 -8.79 -22.99
N GLU A 19 6.24 -9.66 -22.88
CA GLU A 19 4.83 -9.26 -22.89
C GLU A 19 4.53 -8.33 -21.73
N PHE A 20 5.03 -8.65 -20.53
CA PHE A 20 4.77 -7.86 -19.35
C PHE A 20 5.34 -6.44 -19.48
N TYR A 21 6.60 -6.35 -19.91
CA TYR A 21 7.25 -5.06 -20.07
C TYR A 21 6.56 -4.20 -21.13
N ARG A 22 6.21 -4.80 -22.27
CA ARG A 22 5.61 -4.08 -23.41
C ARG A 22 4.18 -3.62 -23.15
N GLU A 23 3.34 -4.47 -22.56
CA GLU A 23 1.91 -4.21 -22.45
C GLU A 23 1.51 -3.50 -21.15
N TRP A 24 2.34 -3.58 -20.09
CA TRP A 24 1.99 -3.08 -18.75
C TRP A 24 3.02 -2.11 -18.18
N VAL A 25 4.30 -2.51 -18.08
CA VAL A 25 5.33 -1.66 -17.43
C VAL A 25 5.66 -0.41 -18.23
N SER A 26 6.01 -0.58 -19.51
CA SER A 26 6.34 0.53 -20.41
C SER A 26 5.19 1.53 -20.53
N PRO A 27 3.94 1.11 -20.84
CA PRO A 27 2.80 2.03 -20.92
C PRO A 27 2.25 2.45 -19.54
N ASN A 28 2.81 1.94 -18.43
CA ASN A 28 2.44 2.29 -17.05
C ASN A 28 0.95 2.03 -16.75
N ARG A 29 0.50 0.78 -16.97
CA ARG A 29 -0.90 0.36 -16.84
C ARG A 29 -1.08 -0.74 -15.80
N PRO A 30 -2.04 -0.62 -14.85
CA PRO A 30 -2.30 -1.66 -13.88
C PRO A 30 -3.01 -2.87 -14.50
N CYS A 31 -2.84 -4.04 -13.90
CA CYS A 31 -3.60 -5.24 -14.22
C CYS A 31 -3.67 -6.21 -13.04
N ILE A 32 -4.69 -7.05 -13.01
CA ILE A 32 -4.78 -8.17 -12.07
C ILE A 32 -4.39 -9.45 -12.80
N ILE A 33 -3.43 -10.19 -12.26
CA ILE A 33 -2.91 -11.44 -12.80
C ILE A 33 -3.41 -12.58 -11.93
N ARG A 34 -4.22 -13.45 -12.53
CA ARG A 34 -4.70 -14.69 -11.94
C ARG A 34 -3.68 -15.80 -12.12
N ASN A 35 -3.76 -16.80 -11.26
CA ASN A 35 -2.94 -18.00 -11.31
C ASN A 35 -1.43 -17.73 -11.26
N ALA A 36 -1.01 -16.57 -10.75
CA ALA A 36 0.40 -16.18 -10.68
C ALA A 36 1.12 -16.69 -9.42
N ILE A 37 0.35 -17.03 -8.39
CA ILE A 37 0.86 -17.46 -7.09
C ILE A 37 0.22 -18.78 -6.65
N SER A 38 -0.49 -19.48 -7.55
CA SER A 38 -1.21 -20.73 -7.23
C SER A 38 -0.31 -21.85 -6.74
N HIS A 39 0.99 -21.80 -7.05
CA HIS A 39 2.00 -22.75 -6.59
C HIS A 39 2.60 -22.41 -5.22
N TRP A 40 2.22 -21.29 -4.60
CA TRP A 40 2.74 -20.90 -3.28
C TRP A 40 2.07 -21.72 -2.18
N PRO A 41 2.85 -22.41 -1.31
CA PRO A 41 2.30 -23.06 -0.13
C PRO A 41 1.49 -22.11 0.78
N ALA A 42 1.80 -20.81 0.77
CA ALA A 42 1.11 -19.80 1.55
C ALA A 42 -0.42 -19.78 1.32
N LEU A 43 -0.90 -20.03 0.10
CA LEU A 43 -2.34 -20.00 -0.22
C LEU A 43 -3.13 -21.09 0.53
N GLU A 44 -2.49 -22.20 0.85
CA GLU A 44 -3.10 -23.30 1.61
C GLU A 44 -2.78 -23.21 3.10
N LYS A 45 -1.55 -22.78 3.43
CA LYS A 45 -1.02 -22.84 4.80
C LYS A 45 -1.40 -21.62 5.64
N TRP A 46 -1.38 -20.41 5.09
CA TRP A 46 -1.45 -19.16 5.86
C TRP A 46 -2.85 -18.84 6.37
N THR A 47 -3.26 -19.58 7.38
CA THR A 47 -4.39 -19.27 8.26
C THR A 47 -3.89 -18.55 9.51
N LEU A 48 -4.75 -17.80 10.21
CA LEU A 48 -4.36 -17.17 11.48
C LEU A 48 -3.87 -18.21 12.51
N ALA A 49 -4.46 -19.41 12.52
CA ALA A 49 -4.02 -20.51 13.37
C ALA A 49 -2.61 -21.02 13.01
N TYR A 50 -2.30 -21.18 11.73
CA TYR A 50 -0.96 -21.55 11.27
C TYR A 50 0.06 -20.47 11.63
N LEU A 51 -0.25 -19.20 11.35
CA LEU A 51 0.67 -18.10 11.66
C LEU A 51 0.91 -17.97 13.18
N ARG A 52 -0.11 -18.25 13.99
CA ARG A 52 0.02 -18.33 15.46
C ARG A 52 0.99 -19.42 15.88
N ASP A 53 0.91 -20.60 15.29
CA ASP A 53 1.78 -21.73 15.62
C ASP A 53 3.24 -21.46 15.21
N VAL A 54 3.46 -20.94 14.00
CA VAL A 54 4.81 -20.77 13.43
C VAL A 54 5.51 -19.52 13.96
N VAL A 55 4.82 -18.38 14.02
CA VAL A 55 5.44 -17.08 14.34
C VAL A 55 4.77 -16.33 15.49
N GLY A 56 3.79 -16.93 16.18
CA GLY A 56 3.02 -16.25 17.23
C GLY A 56 3.85 -15.71 18.40
N ALA A 57 4.92 -16.41 18.80
CA ALA A 57 5.77 -15.97 19.90
C ALA A 57 6.72 -14.82 19.54
N LYS A 58 6.87 -14.47 18.25
CA LYS A 58 7.80 -13.42 17.83
C LYS A 58 7.24 -12.05 18.17
N VAL A 59 8.11 -11.18 18.65
CA VAL A 59 7.79 -9.75 18.80
C VAL A 59 7.98 -9.09 17.45
N VAL A 60 6.95 -8.40 16.97
CA VAL A 60 6.94 -7.73 15.66
C VAL A 60 6.50 -6.28 15.81
N SER A 61 6.79 -5.49 14.77
CA SER A 61 6.33 -4.11 14.67
C SER A 61 4.89 -4.06 14.15
N VAL A 62 3.99 -3.53 14.96
CA VAL A 62 2.57 -3.33 14.63
C VAL A 62 2.28 -1.83 14.66
N ALA A 63 1.72 -1.30 13.57
CA ALA A 63 1.21 0.06 13.55
C ALA A 63 -0.14 0.10 14.29
N VAL A 64 -0.27 1.03 15.23
CA VAL A 64 -1.50 1.24 16.00
C VAL A 64 -1.98 2.65 15.80
N THR A 65 -3.27 2.79 15.50
CA THR A 65 -3.91 4.09 15.27
C THR A 65 -5.26 4.14 16.00
N PRO A 66 -5.72 5.34 16.40
CA PRO A 66 -7.03 5.48 17.07
C PRO A 66 -8.21 5.33 16.10
N ASN A 67 -7.98 5.46 14.80
CA ASN A 67 -9.04 5.58 13.78
C ASN A 67 -8.83 4.70 12.53
N GLY A 68 -7.71 3.97 12.45
CA GLY A 68 -7.37 3.13 11.30
C GLY A 68 -6.56 3.81 10.21
N TYR A 69 -6.28 5.11 10.30
CA TYR A 69 -5.55 5.86 9.28
C TYR A 69 -4.12 6.12 9.73
N ALA A 70 -3.20 5.27 9.28
CA ALA A 70 -1.76 5.52 9.38
C ALA A 70 -1.31 6.38 8.20
N ASP A 71 -0.27 7.20 8.41
CA ASP A 71 0.36 8.01 7.37
C ASP A 71 -0.68 8.84 6.60
N ALA A 72 -1.45 9.64 7.35
CA ALA A 72 -2.58 10.38 6.83
C ALA A 72 -2.60 11.82 7.38
N VAL A 73 -3.29 12.71 6.67
CA VAL A 73 -3.55 14.05 7.19
C VAL A 73 -4.62 13.95 8.27
N PHE A 74 -4.28 14.41 9.47
CA PHE A 74 -5.22 14.58 10.57
C PHE A 74 -5.13 16.03 11.06
N GLN A 75 -6.23 16.76 10.90
CA GLN A 75 -6.30 18.21 11.14
C GLN A 75 -5.29 18.97 10.27
N ASP A 76 -4.26 19.56 10.85
CA ASP A 76 -3.21 20.35 10.20
C ASP A 76 -1.82 19.67 10.29
N ARG A 77 -1.81 18.34 10.46
CA ARG A 77 -0.61 17.51 10.57
C ARG A 77 -0.66 16.31 9.63
N PHE A 78 0.51 15.83 9.23
CA PHE A 78 0.68 14.49 8.67
C PHE A 78 1.05 13.58 9.84
N VAL A 79 0.18 12.63 10.17
CA VAL A 79 0.32 11.82 11.38
C VAL A 79 0.70 10.38 11.05
N MET A 80 1.87 9.98 11.53
CA MET A 80 2.41 8.63 11.47
C MET A 80 1.83 7.78 12.61
N PRO A 81 1.71 6.45 12.41
CA PRO A 81 1.14 5.56 13.44
C PRO A 81 2.05 5.44 14.67
N GLU A 82 1.49 4.96 15.78
CA GLU A 82 2.31 4.48 16.88
C GLU A 82 2.90 3.11 16.49
N GLU A 83 4.23 3.00 16.52
CA GLU A 83 4.90 1.72 16.27
C GLU A 83 5.04 0.91 17.57
N ARG A 84 4.19 -0.11 17.72
CA ARG A 84 4.22 -0.99 18.89
C ARG A 84 5.00 -2.26 18.63
N GLN A 85 5.92 -2.58 19.54
CA GLN A 85 6.51 -3.91 19.60
C GLN A 85 5.65 -4.81 20.46
N MET A 86 5.07 -5.87 19.88
CA MET A 86 4.25 -6.83 20.63
C MET A 86 4.37 -8.26 20.09
N PRO A 87 4.13 -9.30 20.91
CA PRO A 87 4.02 -10.66 20.44
C PRO A 87 2.97 -10.77 19.33
N PHE A 88 3.31 -11.43 18.24
CA PHE A 88 2.42 -11.56 17.09
C PHE A 88 1.13 -12.30 17.46
N MET A 89 1.18 -13.24 18.39
CA MET A 89 -0.01 -13.94 18.89
C MET A 89 -1.01 -13.02 19.62
N ASP A 90 -0.53 -11.98 20.29
CA ASP A 90 -1.39 -10.99 20.96
C ASP A 90 -2.08 -10.11 19.92
N PHE A 91 -1.36 -9.76 18.85
CA PHE A 91 -1.95 -9.09 17.69
C PHE A 91 -2.99 -9.97 17.00
N LEU A 92 -2.72 -11.26 16.83
CA LEU A 92 -3.68 -12.21 16.30
C LEU A 92 -4.92 -12.35 17.20
N ASP A 93 -4.78 -12.25 18.53
CA ASP A 93 -5.93 -12.26 19.44
C ASP A 93 -6.85 -11.05 19.23
N ILE A 94 -6.30 -9.89 18.87
CA ILE A 94 -7.08 -8.70 18.49
C ILE A 94 -7.78 -8.92 17.15
N VAL A 95 -7.06 -9.38 16.13
CA VAL A 95 -7.63 -9.68 14.81
C VAL A 95 -8.71 -10.77 14.89
N GLU A 96 -8.52 -11.79 15.73
CA GLU A 96 -9.54 -12.83 15.95
C GLU A 96 -10.67 -12.38 16.89
N LYS A 97 -10.66 -11.12 17.35
CA LYS A 97 -11.63 -10.52 18.27
C LYS A 97 -11.75 -11.26 19.61
N LYS A 98 -10.70 -11.98 20.01
CA LYS A 98 -10.56 -12.59 21.35
C LYS A 98 -10.25 -11.52 22.41
N VAL A 99 -9.54 -10.47 21.99
CA VAL A 99 -9.30 -9.26 22.78
C VAL A 99 -9.93 -8.09 22.03
N THR A 100 -10.67 -7.25 22.76
CA THR A 100 -11.25 -6.04 22.19
C THR A 100 -10.36 -4.84 22.50
N SER A 101 -10.19 -3.98 21.50
CA SER A 101 -9.47 -2.72 21.63
C SER A 101 -10.25 -1.62 20.90
N PRO A 102 -10.27 -0.38 21.41
CA PRO A 102 -10.83 0.75 20.67
C PRO A 102 -9.93 1.21 19.52
N ASN A 103 -8.68 0.73 19.48
CA ASN A 103 -7.67 1.10 18.49
C ASN A 103 -7.65 0.13 17.33
N VAL A 104 -7.00 0.52 16.25
CA VAL A 104 -6.87 -0.27 15.02
C VAL A 104 -5.42 -0.69 14.81
N PHE A 105 -5.21 -1.97 14.56
CA PHE A 105 -3.91 -2.61 14.47
C PHE A 105 -3.62 -3.12 13.05
N TYR A 106 -2.41 -2.85 12.57
CA TYR A 106 -1.97 -3.26 11.25
C TYR A 106 -0.47 -3.60 11.22
N VAL A 107 -0.12 -4.81 10.82
CA VAL A 107 1.26 -5.14 10.43
C VAL A 107 1.49 -4.61 9.02
N GLN A 108 2.20 -3.50 8.92
CA GLN A 108 2.36 -2.74 7.67
C GLN A 108 3.77 -2.22 7.38
N LYS A 109 4.79 -2.70 8.10
CA LYS A 109 6.15 -2.15 7.99
C LYS A 109 6.77 -2.46 6.63
N GLN A 110 7.03 -1.42 5.84
CA GLN A 110 7.42 -1.52 4.43
C GLN A 110 8.94 -1.54 4.20
N CYS A 111 9.66 -2.30 5.04
CA CYS A 111 11.14 -2.35 5.06
C CYS A 111 11.68 -3.77 4.87
N SER A 112 11.05 -4.56 4.00
CA SER A 112 11.31 -5.99 3.81
C SER A 112 10.98 -6.82 5.05
N ASN A 113 9.90 -6.45 5.77
CA ASN A 113 9.53 -7.08 7.05
C ASN A 113 9.28 -8.59 6.91
N LEU A 114 8.85 -9.11 5.76
CA LEU A 114 8.73 -10.56 5.55
C LEU A 114 10.08 -11.24 5.77
N THR A 115 11.13 -10.74 5.13
CA THR A 115 12.48 -11.34 5.24
C THR A 115 13.17 -11.06 6.57
N LYS A 116 12.86 -9.94 7.22
CA LYS A 116 13.53 -9.49 8.46
C LYS A 116 12.82 -9.95 9.73
N GLU A 117 11.50 -9.81 9.78
CA GLU A 117 10.68 -10.11 10.97
C GLU A 117 10.03 -11.50 10.88
N PHE A 118 9.78 -12.02 9.66
CA PHE A 118 9.12 -13.31 9.44
C PHE A 118 9.92 -14.31 8.54
N PRO A 119 11.23 -14.52 8.75
CA PRO A 119 12.04 -15.42 7.94
C PRO A 119 11.49 -16.86 7.86
N GLU A 120 10.75 -17.31 8.87
CA GLU A 120 10.10 -18.63 8.93
C GLU A 120 9.02 -18.81 7.86
N LEU A 121 8.43 -17.71 7.39
CA LEU A 121 7.38 -17.71 6.38
C LEU A 121 7.93 -17.62 4.95
N VAL A 122 9.20 -17.27 4.77
CA VAL A 122 9.80 -17.00 3.44
C VAL A 122 9.73 -18.21 2.52
N CYS A 123 9.84 -19.44 3.06
CA CYS A 123 9.76 -20.67 2.27
C CYS A 123 8.36 -20.98 1.72
N ASP A 124 7.32 -20.31 2.22
CA ASP A 124 5.94 -20.49 1.76
C ASP A 124 5.58 -19.58 0.57
N VAL A 125 6.47 -18.66 0.20
CA VAL A 125 6.37 -17.77 -0.96
C VAL A 125 7.68 -17.78 -1.75
N GLN A 126 7.73 -17.07 -2.88
CA GLN A 126 8.98 -16.89 -3.61
C GLN A 126 9.75 -15.65 -3.12
N PRO A 127 11.10 -15.64 -3.15
CA PRO A 127 11.89 -14.46 -2.77
C PRO A 127 11.75 -13.31 -3.77
N ASP A 128 11.38 -13.61 -5.01
CA ASP A 128 11.07 -12.67 -6.07
C ASP A 128 10.04 -13.27 -7.04
N ILE A 129 9.56 -12.48 -8.00
CA ILE A 129 8.64 -12.93 -9.04
C ILE A 129 9.45 -13.10 -10.33
N PRO A 130 9.80 -14.34 -10.75
CA PRO A 130 10.86 -14.54 -11.76
C PRO A 130 10.64 -13.82 -13.09
N TRP A 131 9.41 -13.84 -13.60
CA TRP A 131 9.07 -13.19 -14.87
C TRP A 131 9.10 -11.66 -14.78
N MET A 132 8.85 -11.08 -13.60
CA MET A 132 8.98 -9.63 -13.35
C MET A 132 10.45 -9.24 -13.21
N SER A 133 11.22 -10.01 -12.43
CA SER A 133 12.65 -9.77 -12.28
C SER A 133 13.40 -9.85 -13.61
N GLU A 134 13.02 -10.79 -14.48
CA GLU A 134 13.55 -10.87 -15.84
C GLU A 134 13.10 -9.69 -16.70
N ALA A 135 11.83 -9.28 -16.61
CA ALA A 135 11.30 -8.14 -17.38
C ALA A 135 12.00 -6.82 -17.02
N LEU A 136 12.27 -6.59 -15.73
CA LEU A 136 12.94 -5.37 -15.24
C LEU A 136 14.46 -5.48 -15.19
N GLY A 137 15.03 -6.68 -15.33
CA GLY A 137 16.47 -6.92 -15.20
C GLY A 137 17.01 -6.69 -13.79
N LYS A 138 16.16 -6.72 -12.75
CA LYS A 138 16.55 -6.48 -11.35
C LYS A 138 15.73 -7.33 -10.38
N LYS A 139 16.22 -7.46 -9.14
CA LYS A 139 15.51 -8.13 -8.03
C LYS A 139 14.70 -7.10 -7.22
N PRO A 140 13.72 -7.53 -6.42
CA PRO A 140 12.97 -6.60 -5.57
C PRO A 140 13.89 -6.05 -4.47
N ASP A 141 13.73 -4.77 -4.17
CA ASP A 141 14.41 -4.08 -3.06
C ASP A 141 13.77 -4.47 -1.72
N ALA A 142 12.45 -4.71 -1.73
CA ALA A 142 11.70 -5.12 -0.57
C ALA A 142 10.63 -6.17 -0.88
N VAL A 143 10.44 -7.07 0.08
CA VAL A 143 9.32 -8.01 0.12
C VAL A 143 8.62 -7.85 1.46
N ASN A 144 7.39 -7.36 1.44
CA ASN A 144 6.68 -7.00 2.67
C ASN A 144 5.50 -7.94 2.92
N PHE A 145 5.27 -8.24 4.19
CA PHE A 145 4.15 -8.97 4.73
C PHE A 145 3.14 -8.00 5.32
N TRP A 146 1.86 -8.25 5.05
CA TRP A 146 0.74 -7.44 5.49
C TRP A 146 -0.33 -8.31 6.16
N LEU A 147 -0.76 -7.91 7.36
CA LEU A 147 -1.91 -8.48 8.06
C LEU A 147 -2.54 -7.39 8.91
N GLY A 148 -3.84 -7.13 8.76
CA GLY A 148 -4.51 -6.03 9.48
C GLY A 148 -6.02 -6.20 9.64
N GLU A 149 -6.58 -5.33 10.47
CA GLU A 149 -8.02 -5.19 10.65
C GLU A 149 -8.68 -4.50 9.46
N SER A 150 -9.99 -4.71 9.25
CA SER A 150 -10.72 -4.06 8.14
C SER A 150 -10.79 -2.55 8.27
N ALA A 151 -10.65 -2.03 9.50
CA ALA A 151 -10.66 -0.60 9.77
C ALA A 151 -9.34 0.08 9.41
N ALA A 152 -8.24 -0.68 9.21
CA ALA A 152 -6.96 -0.10 8.79
C ALA A 152 -7.03 0.27 7.31
N VAL A 153 -6.81 1.56 7.02
CA VAL A 153 -6.90 2.16 5.70
C VAL A 153 -5.59 2.87 5.39
N THR A 154 -5.06 2.63 4.19
CA THR A 154 -3.91 3.37 3.68
C THR A 154 -4.41 4.54 2.85
N SER A 155 -4.06 5.77 3.27
CA SER A 155 -4.49 7.00 2.61
C SER A 155 -3.97 7.12 1.18
N LEU A 156 -4.54 8.02 0.38
CA LEU A 156 -4.15 8.20 -1.02
C LEU A 156 -2.70 8.69 -1.11
N HIS A 157 -1.83 7.92 -1.77
CA HIS A 157 -0.41 8.26 -1.96
C HIS A 157 0.13 7.57 -3.21
N LYS A 158 1.40 7.80 -3.55
CA LYS A 158 2.09 7.12 -4.67
C LYS A 158 3.48 6.66 -4.24
N ASP A 159 3.96 5.60 -4.89
CA ASP A 159 5.29 5.05 -4.69
C ASP A 159 6.20 5.24 -5.90
N HIS A 160 7.51 5.20 -5.67
CA HIS A 160 8.54 5.15 -6.74
C HIS A 160 8.95 3.70 -7.05
N TYR A 161 8.02 2.76 -6.88
CA TYR A 161 8.27 1.33 -7.07
C TYR A 161 7.27 0.72 -8.05
N GLU A 162 7.75 -0.22 -8.86
CA GLU A 162 6.87 -1.18 -9.52
C GLU A 162 6.42 -2.22 -8.48
N ASN A 163 5.13 -2.25 -8.18
CA ASN A 163 4.59 -3.02 -7.06
C ASN A 163 3.78 -4.23 -7.55
N LEU A 164 4.17 -5.43 -7.14
CA LEU A 164 3.36 -6.65 -7.30
C LEU A 164 2.71 -7.01 -5.96
N TYR A 165 1.40 -6.77 -5.85
CA TYR A 165 0.62 -6.96 -4.63
C TYR A 165 -0.16 -8.27 -4.68
N CYS A 166 0.25 -9.25 -3.88
CA CYS A 166 -0.28 -10.60 -3.87
C CYS A 166 -1.19 -10.81 -2.65
N VAL A 167 -2.47 -11.13 -2.87
CA VAL A 167 -3.39 -11.42 -1.76
C VAL A 167 -3.38 -12.92 -1.49
N ILE A 168 -3.07 -13.30 -0.24
CA ILE A 168 -2.98 -14.69 0.20
C ILE A 168 -4.31 -15.15 0.81
N SER A 169 -4.93 -14.30 1.62
CA SER A 169 -6.22 -14.56 2.28
C SER A 169 -7.02 -13.26 2.40
N GLY A 170 -8.34 -13.35 2.22
CA GLY A 170 -9.23 -12.19 2.20
C GLY A 170 -9.22 -11.44 0.86
N GLU A 171 -9.45 -10.14 0.91
CA GLU A 171 -9.45 -9.26 -0.24
C GLU A 171 -8.95 -7.85 0.08
N LYS A 172 -8.37 -7.20 -0.93
CA LYS A 172 -7.91 -5.81 -0.90
C LYS A 172 -8.68 -4.99 -1.92
N HIS A 173 -9.16 -3.82 -1.52
CA HIS A 173 -9.88 -2.89 -2.39
C HIS A 173 -9.00 -1.69 -2.67
N PHE A 174 -8.69 -1.46 -3.94
CA PHE A 174 -7.86 -0.36 -4.40
C PHE A 174 -8.73 0.66 -5.12
N LEU A 175 -8.52 1.93 -4.78
CA LEU A 175 -8.92 3.09 -5.58
C LEU A 175 -7.64 3.69 -6.15
N LEU A 176 -7.56 3.80 -7.47
CA LEU A 176 -6.35 4.14 -8.21
C LEU A 176 -6.55 5.37 -9.08
N HIS A 177 -5.58 6.26 -9.13
CA HIS A 177 -5.48 7.31 -10.14
C HIS A 177 -4.16 7.19 -10.91
N PRO A 178 -4.19 7.39 -12.25
CA PRO A 178 -2.96 7.44 -13.03
C PRO A 178 -2.10 8.64 -12.62
N PRO A 179 -0.77 8.61 -12.84
CA PRO A 179 0.10 9.75 -12.57
C PRO A 179 -0.33 11.04 -13.30
N SER A 180 -1.04 10.90 -14.43
CA SER A 180 -1.59 12.02 -15.21
C SER A 180 -2.71 12.78 -14.51
N ASP A 181 -3.35 12.20 -13.50
CA ASP A 181 -4.38 12.88 -12.68
C ASP A 181 -3.75 13.84 -11.66
N ARG A 182 -2.41 13.93 -11.59
CA ARG A 182 -1.69 14.82 -10.66
C ARG A 182 -2.23 16.26 -10.64
N PRO A 183 -2.57 16.93 -11.76
CA PRO A 183 -3.15 18.27 -11.73
C PRO A 183 -4.50 18.38 -11.00
N LEU A 184 -5.20 17.26 -10.83
CA LEU A 184 -6.52 17.17 -10.18
C LEU A 184 -6.43 16.70 -8.73
N ILE A 185 -5.24 16.30 -8.27
CA ILE A 185 -4.98 15.77 -6.93
C ILE A 185 -4.14 16.80 -6.17
N SER A 186 -4.76 17.46 -5.20
CA SER A 186 -4.13 18.49 -4.39
C SER A 186 -3.07 17.93 -3.45
N TYR A 187 -1.98 18.67 -3.27
CA TYR A 187 -0.93 18.42 -2.28
C TYR A 187 -0.78 19.64 -1.39
N GLU A 188 -0.60 19.42 -0.10
CA GLU A 188 -0.33 20.47 0.90
C GLU A 188 0.89 20.06 1.75
N LEU A 189 1.57 21.05 2.35
CA LEU A 189 2.72 20.81 3.23
C LEU A 189 2.29 20.75 4.69
N TYR A 190 2.52 19.61 5.34
CA TYR A 190 2.14 19.37 6.72
C TYR A 190 3.34 19.21 7.63
N GLN A 191 3.22 19.68 8.87
CA GLN A 191 4.18 19.32 9.91
C GLN A 191 4.00 17.82 10.22
N PRO A 192 5.05 16.99 10.11
CA PRO A 192 4.98 15.60 10.53
C PRO A 192 4.81 15.50 12.05
N ALA A 193 3.99 14.54 12.46
CA ALA A 193 3.73 14.18 13.83
C ALA A 193 3.54 12.66 13.94
N THR A 194 3.63 12.14 15.15
CA THR A 194 3.47 10.71 15.43
C THR A 194 2.45 10.51 16.52
N TYR A 195 1.61 9.50 16.38
CA TYR A 195 0.73 9.05 17.45
C TYR A 195 1.55 8.46 18.60
N HIS A 196 1.29 8.95 19.81
CA HIS A 196 1.84 8.39 21.05
C HIS A 196 0.69 7.97 21.97
N VAL A 197 0.88 6.87 22.69
CA VAL A 197 -0.07 6.42 23.70
C VAL A 197 0.37 6.91 25.08
N SER A 198 -0.51 7.68 25.72
CA SER A 198 -0.33 8.21 27.07
C SER A 198 -0.55 7.13 28.14
N GLU A 199 -0.14 7.40 29.37
CA GLU A 199 -0.25 6.45 30.50
C GLU A 199 -1.69 6.00 30.77
N ASP A 200 -2.68 6.83 30.44
CA ASP A 200 -4.12 6.54 30.58
C ASP A 200 -4.71 5.76 29.39
N GLY A 201 -3.88 5.44 28.39
CA GLY A 201 -4.26 4.71 27.18
C GLY A 201 -4.85 5.58 26.07
N SER A 202 -4.91 6.90 26.24
CA SER A 202 -5.35 7.83 25.18
C SER A 202 -4.25 8.10 24.15
N PHE A 203 -4.66 8.51 22.95
CA PHE A 203 -3.73 8.90 21.88
C PHE A 203 -3.48 10.40 21.88
N GLU A 204 -2.21 10.77 21.85
CA GLU A 204 -1.74 12.13 21.63
C GLU A 204 -0.99 12.23 20.31
N VAL A 205 -1.11 13.38 19.65
CA VAL A 205 -0.36 13.69 18.43
C VAL A 205 0.85 14.53 18.82
N VAL A 206 2.06 14.01 18.59
CA VAL A 206 3.31 14.66 18.97
C VAL A 206 4.06 15.12 17.73
N ASP A 207 4.25 16.43 17.60
CA ASP A 207 4.96 17.04 16.47
C ASP A 207 6.45 16.63 16.43
N GLU A 208 6.93 16.22 15.26
CA GLU A 208 8.36 16.03 14.99
C GLU A 208 9.01 17.37 14.61
N ARG A 209 9.19 18.24 15.60
CA ARG A 209 9.54 19.67 15.39
C ARG A 209 10.85 19.92 14.63
N SER A 210 11.76 18.96 14.60
CA SER A 210 13.03 19.06 13.86
C SER A 210 12.95 18.56 12.42
N ALA A 211 11.85 17.91 12.03
CA ALA A 211 11.67 17.37 10.69
C ALA A 211 11.07 18.43 9.75
N ASP A 212 11.50 18.37 8.49
CA ASP A 212 10.93 19.19 7.43
C ASP A 212 9.46 18.83 7.21
N LYS A 213 8.69 19.81 6.70
CA LYS A 213 7.29 19.56 6.35
C LYS A 213 7.19 18.52 5.22
N VAL A 214 6.21 17.65 5.35
CA VAL A 214 5.95 16.57 4.39
C VAL A 214 4.84 17.00 3.43
N PRO A 215 5.04 16.92 2.10
CA PRO A 215 3.96 17.07 1.14
C PRO A 215 3.06 15.84 1.18
N TRP A 216 1.76 16.02 1.46
CA TRP A 216 0.79 14.92 1.48
C TRP A 216 -0.53 15.31 0.83
N ILE A 217 -1.30 14.31 0.42
CA ILE A 217 -2.64 14.48 -0.15
C ILE A 217 -3.66 14.57 1.00
N PRO A 218 -4.38 15.69 1.14
CA PRO A 218 -5.34 15.86 2.23
C PRO A 218 -6.75 15.34 1.95
N LEU A 219 -7.01 14.97 0.69
CA LEU A 219 -8.31 14.53 0.24
C LEU A 219 -8.51 13.04 0.55
N ASP A 220 -9.62 12.71 1.20
CA ASP A 220 -10.15 11.35 1.25
C ASP A 220 -10.87 11.05 -0.08
N PRO A 221 -10.38 10.12 -0.92
CA PRO A 221 -10.98 9.83 -2.22
C PRO A 221 -12.33 9.12 -2.11
N LEU A 222 -12.68 8.55 -0.94
CA LEU A 222 -13.99 7.93 -0.72
C LEU A 222 -15.08 8.94 -0.36
N ASN A 223 -14.69 10.09 0.20
CA ASN A 223 -15.59 11.17 0.55
C ASN A 223 -14.92 12.54 0.31
N PRO A 224 -14.69 12.90 -0.97
CA PRO A 224 -13.91 14.08 -1.31
C PRO A 224 -14.65 15.37 -0.93
N ASN A 225 -13.97 16.27 -0.21
CA ASN A 225 -14.48 17.62 0.02
C ASN A 225 -14.28 18.47 -1.25
N LEU A 226 -15.26 18.40 -2.16
CA LEU A 226 -15.24 19.12 -3.44
C LEU A 226 -15.44 20.64 -3.30
N GLU A 227 -15.89 21.12 -2.14
CA GLU A 227 -15.90 22.58 -1.87
C GLU A 227 -14.48 23.09 -1.67
N LYS A 228 -13.62 22.32 -0.98
CA LYS A 228 -12.21 22.66 -0.77
C LYS A 228 -11.32 22.27 -1.95
N TYR A 229 -11.62 21.15 -2.63
CA TYR A 229 -10.82 20.57 -3.71
C TYR A 229 -11.68 20.31 -4.97
N PRO A 230 -12.20 21.36 -5.63
CA PRO A 230 -13.17 21.22 -6.72
C PRO A 230 -12.61 20.50 -7.95
N ASP A 231 -11.32 20.63 -8.24
CA ASP A 231 -10.69 20.00 -9.42
C ASP A 231 -10.72 18.47 -9.37
N TYR A 232 -10.75 17.89 -8.17
CA TYR A 232 -10.85 16.44 -7.99
C TYR A 232 -12.15 15.87 -8.59
N ALA A 233 -13.20 16.68 -8.77
CA ALA A 233 -14.44 16.26 -9.43
C ALA A 233 -14.22 15.83 -10.90
N GLN A 234 -13.10 16.24 -11.51
CA GLN A 234 -12.72 15.87 -12.87
C GLN A 234 -11.91 14.56 -12.92
N ALA A 235 -11.37 14.12 -11.78
CA ALA A 235 -10.56 12.90 -11.69
C ALA A 235 -11.44 11.67 -11.89
N LYS A 236 -10.89 10.63 -12.51
CA LYS A 236 -11.63 9.40 -12.82
C LYS A 236 -10.93 8.22 -12.17
N PRO A 237 -11.23 7.92 -10.89
CA PRO A 237 -10.58 6.82 -10.20
C PRO A 237 -10.95 5.49 -10.85
N LEU A 238 -9.96 4.62 -10.99
CA LEU A 238 -10.15 3.20 -11.23
C LEU A 238 -10.35 2.49 -9.90
N GLN A 239 -11.32 1.58 -9.84
CA GLN A 239 -11.51 0.74 -8.66
C GLN A 239 -11.32 -0.73 -9.02
N CYS A 240 -10.61 -1.46 -8.19
CA CYS A 240 -10.47 -2.90 -8.34
C CYS A 240 -10.38 -3.61 -6.98
N THR A 241 -10.82 -4.86 -6.93
CA THR A 241 -10.67 -5.73 -5.77
C THR A 241 -9.76 -6.88 -6.15
N VAL A 242 -8.73 -7.11 -5.33
CA VAL A 242 -7.77 -8.20 -5.48
C VAL A 242 -8.10 -9.25 -4.43
N LYS A 243 -8.44 -10.46 -4.87
CA LYS A 243 -8.87 -11.55 -3.98
C LYS A 243 -7.74 -12.53 -3.70
N ALA A 244 -7.92 -13.38 -2.70
CA ALA A 244 -7.00 -14.49 -2.43
C ALA A 244 -6.63 -15.27 -3.71
N GLY A 245 -5.33 -15.44 -3.95
CA GLY A 245 -4.77 -16.09 -5.14
C GLY A 245 -4.52 -15.15 -6.34
N GLU A 246 -4.95 -13.90 -6.27
CA GLU A 246 -4.73 -12.89 -7.30
C GLU A 246 -3.54 -11.98 -6.97
N MET A 247 -2.90 -11.45 -8.02
CA MET A 247 -1.80 -10.49 -7.94
C MET A 247 -2.17 -9.22 -8.69
N LEU A 248 -2.12 -8.06 -8.05
CA LEU A 248 -2.21 -6.77 -8.73
C LEU A 248 -0.80 -6.30 -9.12
N TYR A 249 -0.61 -5.97 -10.39
CA TYR A 249 0.44 -5.06 -10.78
C TYR A 249 -0.05 -3.62 -10.61
N LEU A 250 0.56 -2.93 -9.63
CA LEU A 250 0.37 -1.51 -9.36
C LEU A 250 1.61 -0.78 -9.88
N PRO A 251 1.50 -0.06 -11.02
CA PRO A 251 2.66 0.56 -11.65
C PRO A 251 3.23 1.71 -10.81
N SER A 252 4.52 2.00 -11.02
CA SER A 252 5.17 3.14 -10.40
C SER A 252 4.41 4.47 -10.63
N LEU A 253 4.46 5.34 -9.62
CA LEU A 253 3.82 6.66 -9.56
C LEU A 253 2.28 6.68 -9.55
N TRP A 254 1.59 5.54 -9.64
CA TRP A 254 0.14 5.51 -9.53
C TRP A 254 -0.30 5.90 -8.12
N PHE A 255 -1.25 6.83 -8.04
CA PHE A 255 -1.87 7.15 -6.77
C PHE A 255 -2.81 6.03 -6.39
N HIS A 256 -2.75 5.58 -5.14
CA HIS A 256 -3.57 4.48 -4.67
C HIS A 256 -3.98 4.67 -3.22
N HIS A 257 -5.23 4.29 -2.94
CA HIS A 257 -5.85 4.24 -1.63
C HIS A 257 -6.32 2.79 -1.41
N VAL A 258 -6.08 2.24 -0.21
CA VAL A 258 -6.24 0.80 0.03
C VAL A 258 -7.12 0.53 1.25
N GLN A 259 -8.16 -0.26 1.04
CA GLN A 259 -8.96 -0.90 2.10
C GLN A 259 -8.79 -2.43 2.03
N GLN A 260 -9.24 -3.12 3.06
CA GLN A 260 -9.06 -4.57 3.17
C GLN A 260 -10.19 -5.24 3.94
N SER A 261 -10.44 -6.51 3.64
CA SER A 261 -11.26 -7.36 4.51
C SER A 261 -10.57 -7.60 5.86
N HIS A 262 -11.35 -7.89 6.89
CA HIS A 262 -10.81 -8.12 8.24
C HIS A 262 -9.86 -9.33 8.28
N GLY A 263 -8.66 -9.16 8.81
CA GLY A 263 -7.65 -10.23 8.86
C GLY A 263 -7.08 -10.60 7.48
N CYS A 264 -7.16 -9.70 6.50
CA CYS A 264 -6.57 -9.91 5.17
C CYS A 264 -5.06 -10.15 5.28
N ILE A 265 -4.55 -11.18 4.60
CA ILE A 265 -3.12 -11.49 4.51
C ILE A 265 -2.65 -11.21 3.09
N ALA A 266 -1.58 -10.43 2.95
CA ALA A 266 -0.98 -10.13 1.66
C ALA A 266 0.55 -10.09 1.73
N VAL A 267 1.18 -10.29 0.58
CA VAL A 267 2.62 -10.09 0.36
C VAL A 267 2.80 -9.18 -0.83
N ASN A 268 3.70 -8.21 -0.75
CA ASN A 268 4.03 -7.39 -1.92
C ASN A 268 5.53 -7.37 -2.20
N TYR A 269 5.87 -7.15 -3.47
CA TYR A 269 7.24 -7.05 -3.97
C TYR A 269 7.44 -5.68 -4.59
N TRP A 270 8.45 -4.97 -4.12
CA TRP A 270 8.82 -3.65 -4.61
C TRP A 270 10.10 -3.72 -5.43
N TYR A 271 10.01 -3.30 -6.68
CA TYR A 271 11.16 -3.14 -7.57
C TYR A 271 11.33 -1.66 -7.85
N ASP A 272 12.50 -1.08 -7.57
CA ASP A 272 12.73 0.35 -7.81
C ASP A 272 12.45 0.69 -9.27
N MET A 273 11.71 1.77 -9.48
CA MET A 273 11.29 2.17 -10.82
C MET A 273 12.50 2.53 -11.69
N GLU A 274 12.31 2.49 -13.01
CA GLU A 274 13.27 3.13 -13.91
C GLU A 274 13.02 4.64 -13.92
N TYR A 275 14.04 5.43 -13.58
CA TYR A 275 14.00 6.90 -13.62
C TYR A 275 14.21 7.40 -15.05
N ASP A 276 13.24 7.10 -15.91
CA ASP A 276 13.27 7.36 -17.34
C ASP A 276 12.54 8.67 -17.72
N LEU A 277 12.17 8.77 -19.00
CA LEU A 277 11.44 9.92 -19.53
C LEU A 277 10.06 10.11 -18.86
N LYS A 278 9.38 9.04 -18.43
CA LYS A 278 8.08 9.14 -17.73
C LYS A 278 8.24 9.84 -16.39
N TYR A 279 9.29 9.50 -15.65
CA TYR A 279 9.61 10.18 -14.39
C TYR A 279 9.92 11.66 -14.62
N SER A 280 10.75 11.98 -15.62
CA SER A 280 11.07 13.38 -15.95
C SER A 280 9.82 14.19 -16.32
N TYR A 281 8.90 13.60 -17.11
CA TYR A 281 7.63 14.24 -17.44
C TYR A 281 6.72 14.40 -16.23
N TYR A 282 6.66 13.41 -15.33
CA TYR A 282 5.89 13.53 -14.10
C TYR A 282 6.42 14.66 -13.22
N GLN A 283 7.74 14.81 -13.07
CA GLN A 283 8.34 15.90 -12.30
C GLN A 283 8.03 17.27 -12.93
N LEU A 284 8.06 17.37 -14.26
CA LEU A 284 7.64 18.58 -14.95
C LEU A 284 6.16 18.89 -14.69
N LEU A 285 5.28 17.89 -14.82
CA LEU A 285 3.85 18.03 -14.57
C LEU A 285 3.56 18.50 -13.14
N ASP A 286 4.15 17.83 -12.15
CA ASP A 286 4.02 18.19 -10.73
C ASP A 286 4.52 19.62 -10.44
N SER A 287 5.66 20.00 -11.01
CA SER A 287 6.22 21.35 -10.85
C SER A 287 5.33 22.42 -11.47
N LEU A 288 4.79 22.16 -12.67
CA LEU A 288 3.87 23.09 -13.34
C LEU A 288 2.54 23.23 -12.58
N THR A 289 2.00 22.12 -12.05
CA THR A 289 0.80 22.18 -11.22
C THR A 289 1.01 23.08 -10.00
N LYS A 290 2.12 22.88 -9.28
CA LYS A 290 2.47 23.72 -8.11
C LYS A 290 2.64 25.20 -8.49
N ALA A 291 3.30 25.47 -9.62
CA ALA A 291 3.50 26.84 -10.09
C ALA A 291 2.17 27.55 -10.42
N MET A 292 1.21 26.82 -10.98
CA MET A 292 -0.13 27.35 -11.29
C MET A 292 -0.99 27.60 -10.04
N GLU A 293 -0.83 26.81 -8.98
CA GLU A 293 -1.52 27.03 -7.70
C GLU A 293 -1.03 28.29 -6.97
N THR A 294 0.21 28.72 -7.26
CA THR A 294 0.85 29.89 -6.63
C THR A 294 0.75 31.19 -7.44
N ALA A 295 0.26 31.12 -8.68
CA ALA A 295 0.17 32.24 -9.63
C ALA A 295 -1.18 32.96 -9.54
#